data_AF-A0A7C7ITY6-F1
#
_entry.id   AF-A0A7C7ITY6-F1
#
_cell.length_a   1.000
_cell.length_b   1.000
_cell.length_c   1.000
_cell.angle_alpha   90.00
_cell.angle_beta   90.00
_cell.angle_gamma   90.00
#
_symmetry.space_group_name_H-M   'P 1'
#
loop_
_entity.id
_entity.type
_entity.pdbx_description
1 polymer ?
#
loop_
_entity_poly.entity_id
_entity_poly.type
_entity_poly.pdbx_seq_one_letter_code
_entity_poly.pdbx_strand_id
1 'polypeptide(L)'
;MEPPPLAKRLGGTADSFRVYNGMLIEKMVRKKISSNPAAGRSQTPSSRAAQPSYNLLDIQLATRDQVYPNIGTIYDLAYVEGSATMKMKSSLLWYESFLSSDIPKKIRILKRSNVKYWVTEDYEQLPSAQNPRGIKKVNVLEGVLPRAFLVGESRVVPSAEMLDIYYDSAFDPLEQVLLTEPVEVKKGKNFSGRVERIEYGPNRVAVKTNQNEEGFLVLLDTWFPGWKVEVDGKPEKIYQANHFYRGVK
;
A
#
# COMPACT_ATOMS: atom_id res chain seq x y z
N MET A 1 13.05 -28.36 12.33
CA MET A 1 12.67 -27.42 13.41
C MET A 1 11.36 -26.78 13.03
N GLU A 2 10.38 -26.76 13.93
CA GLU A 2 9.15 -26.01 13.67
C GLU A 2 9.45 -24.50 13.56
N PRO A 3 8.81 -23.78 12.63
CA PRO A 3 9.00 -22.34 12.52
C PRO A 3 8.53 -21.63 13.79
N PRO A 4 9.21 -20.54 14.21
CA PRO A 4 8.89 -19.83 15.43
C PRO A 4 7.44 -19.29 15.40
N PRO A 5 6.78 -19.11 16.56
CA PRO A 5 5.36 -18.72 16.66
C PRO A 5 4.98 -17.46 15.86
N LEU A 6 5.93 -16.53 15.67
CA LEU A 6 5.72 -15.34 14.83
C LEU A 6 5.54 -15.70 13.35
N ALA A 7 6.26 -16.69 12.84
CA ALA A 7 6.12 -17.17 11.46
C ALA A 7 4.79 -17.93 11.24
N LYS A 8 4.22 -18.55 12.29
CA LYS A 8 2.85 -19.09 12.24
C LYS A 8 1.79 -17.99 12.08
N ARG A 9 2.05 -16.75 12.56
CA ARG A 9 1.20 -15.57 12.30
C ARG A 9 1.41 -14.94 10.91
N LEU A 10 2.59 -15.08 10.32
CA LEU A 10 2.86 -14.60 8.95
C LEU A 10 2.23 -15.50 7.87
N GLY A 11 1.87 -16.75 8.21
CA GLY A 11 1.22 -17.71 7.33
C GLY A 11 -0.28 -17.90 7.54
N GLY A 12 -0.94 -17.07 8.37
CA GLY A 12 -2.36 -17.17 8.67
C GLY A 12 -3.02 -15.82 8.48
N THR A 13 -3.98 -15.76 7.54
CA THR A 13 -4.81 -14.59 7.20
C THR A 13 -4.05 -13.26 7.29
N ALA A 14 -3.42 -12.83 6.19
CA ALA A 14 -3.00 -11.43 6.10
C ALA A 14 -4.18 -10.57 6.58
N ASP A 15 -3.96 -9.69 7.56
CA ASP A 15 -5.02 -8.83 8.07
C ASP A 15 -5.76 -8.24 6.88
N SER A 16 -7.09 -8.32 6.91
CA SER A 16 -7.94 -7.96 5.77
C SER A 16 -7.74 -6.52 5.31
N PHE A 17 -7.08 -5.69 6.11
CA PHE A 17 -6.75 -4.31 5.83
C PHE A 17 -5.30 -3.95 6.17
N ARG A 18 -4.73 -3.05 5.37
CA ARG A 18 -3.42 -2.44 5.56
C ARG A 18 -3.47 -1.32 6.59
N VAL A 19 -2.27 -0.98 7.08
CA VAL A 19 -2.00 0.17 7.95
C VAL A 19 -1.18 1.19 7.17
N TYR A 20 -1.53 2.47 7.26
CA TYR A 20 -0.70 3.59 6.83
C TYR A 20 -0.17 4.33 8.05
N ASN A 21 1.11 4.68 8.04
CA ASN A 21 1.76 5.45 9.11
C ASN A 21 2.37 6.72 8.50
N GLY A 22 1.93 7.88 8.98
CA GLY A 22 2.44 9.17 8.55
C GLY A 22 1.38 10.27 8.58
N MET A 23 1.80 11.51 8.31
CA MET A 23 0.89 12.66 8.24
C MET A 23 0.27 12.82 6.85
N LEU A 24 -1.00 13.23 6.81
CA LEU A 24 -1.65 13.74 5.59
C LEU A 24 -1.39 15.24 5.47
N ILE A 25 -0.22 15.59 4.96
CA ILE A 25 0.17 16.99 4.71
C ILE A 25 -0.42 17.44 3.38
N GLU A 26 -0.81 18.71 3.26
CA GLU A 26 -1.16 19.31 1.96
C GLU A 26 -0.05 19.15 0.92
N LYS A 27 -0.41 19.33 -0.36
CA LYS A 27 0.52 19.12 -1.49
C LYS A 27 1.85 19.84 -1.22
N MET A 28 2.95 19.07 -1.18
CA MET A 28 4.28 19.66 -1.11
C MET A 28 4.52 20.45 -2.41
N VAL A 29 4.44 21.78 -2.32
CA VAL A 29 5.07 22.65 -3.30
C VAL A 29 6.55 22.30 -3.23
N ARG A 30 7.11 21.71 -4.30
CA ARG A 30 8.55 21.45 -4.39
C ARG A 30 9.28 22.78 -4.21
N LYS A 31 9.71 23.09 -2.99
CA LYS A 31 10.72 24.13 -2.77
C LYS A 31 11.96 23.62 -3.49
N LYS A 32 12.45 24.37 -4.49
CA LYS A 32 13.72 24.07 -5.18
C LYS A 32 14.76 23.79 -4.10
N ILE A 33 15.19 22.53 -4.00
CA ILE A 33 16.35 22.18 -3.20
C ILE A 33 17.54 22.75 -3.96
N SER A 34 18.13 23.81 -3.42
CA SER A 34 19.39 24.36 -3.90
C SER A 34 20.47 23.28 -3.82
N SER A 35 21.20 23.07 -4.91
CA SER A 35 22.30 22.10 -5.00
C SER A 35 23.56 22.52 -4.23
N ASN A 36 23.51 23.59 -3.42
CA ASN A 36 24.67 24.10 -2.71
C ASN A 36 24.39 24.26 -1.20
N PRO A 37 24.86 23.33 -0.32
CA PRO A 37 24.57 23.36 1.11
C PRO A 37 25.36 24.43 1.89
N ALA A 38 26.35 25.09 1.27
CA ALA A 38 27.33 25.91 1.99
C ALA A 38 27.09 27.43 1.98
N ALA A 39 26.01 27.93 1.37
CA ALA A 39 25.81 29.38 1.18
C ALA A 39 24.77 30.02 2.11
N GLY A 40 24.51 29.42 3.27
CA GLY A 40 23.59 29.98 4.26
C GLY A 40 24.13 29.82 5.68
N ARG A 41 25.07 30.68 6.09
CA ARG A 41 25.35 30.86 7.52
C ARG A 41 24.16 31.57 8.16
N SER A 42 23.12 30.82 8.55
CA SER A 42 22.22 31.28 9.60
C SER A 42 22.91 31.05 10.93
N GLN A 43 23.28 32.13 11.62
CA GLN A 43 23.67 32.07 13.03
C GLN A 43 22.49 31.50 13.81
N THR A 44 22.60 30.26 14.28
CA THR A 44 21.65 29.68 15.24
C THR A 44 21.82 30.39 16.58
N PRO A 45 20.75 30.96 17.17
CA PRO A 45 20.83 31.47 18.53
C PRO A 45 21.12 30.31 19.48
N SER A 46 22.19 30.42 20.26
CA SER A 46 22.46 29.53 21.37
C SER A 46 21.36 29.70 22.42
N SER A 47 20.41 28.78 22.46
CA SER A 47 19.64 28.53 23.67
C SER A 47 19.53 27.02 23.85
N ARG A 48 20.57 26.44 24.48
CA ARG A 48 20.46 25.13 25.11
C ARG A 48 19.56 25.29 26.34
N ALA A 49 18.25 25.24 26.12
CA ALA A 49 17.29 24.97 27.18
C ALA A 49 16.76 23.55 26.96
N ALA A 50 17.19 22.66 27.87
CA ALA A 50 16.73 21.30 28.15
C ALA A 50 15.82 20.64 27.08
N GLN A 51 16.42 19.99 26.08
CA GLN A 51 15.76 18.86 25.43
C GLN A 51 16.15 17.56 26.15
N PRO A 52 15.21 16.64 26.42
CA PRO A 52 15.52 15.38 27.08
C PRO A 52 16.55 14.59 26.25
N SER A 53 17.57 14.09 26.93
CA SER A 53 18.67 13.33 26.34
C SER A 53 18.21 11.93 25.95
N TYR A 54 17.48 11.81 24.86
CA TYR A 54 17.46 10.54 24.15
C TYR A 54 18.64 10.55 23.18
N ASN A 55 19.62 9.69 23.44
CA ASN A 55 20.70 9.40 22.52
C ASN A 55 20.05 8.82 21.25
N LEU A 56 20.08 9.58 20.15
CA LEU A 56 19.58 9.14 18.85
C LEU A 56 20.09 7.74 18.47
N LEU A 57 21.30 7.40 18.92
CA LEU A 57 21.89 6.08 18.75
C LEU A 57 21.10 4.98 19.47
N ASP A 58 20.62 5.20 20.69
CA ASP A 58 19.87 4.18 21.45
C ASP A 58 18.51 3.92 20.83
N ILE A 59 17.84 4.97 20.33
CA ILE A 59 16.61 4.84 19.55
C ILE A 59 16.88 4.06 18.25
N GLN A 60 17.99 4.36 17.58
CA GLN A 60 18.35 3.72 16.32
C GLN A 60 18.78 2.26 16.51
N LEU A 61 19.47 1.93 17.61
CA LEU A 61 19.84 0.56 17.98
C LEU A 61 18.61 -0.26 18.39
N ALA A 62 17.72 0.30 19.23
CA ALA A 62 16.45 -0.34 19.57
C ALA A 62 15.54 -0.53 18.34
N THR A 63 15.68 0.32 17.31
CA THR A 63 14.94 0.22 16.04
C THR A 63 15.56 -0.77 15.07
N ARG A 64 16.89 -0.81 14.96
CA ARG A 64 17.63 -1.85 14.24
C ARG A 64 17.28 -3.24 14.77
N ASP A 65 17.24 -3.39 16.10
CA ASP A 65 17.01 -4.68 16.75
C ASP A 65 15.52 -5.10 16.70
N GLN A 66 14.59 -4.16 16.44
CA GLN A 66 13.15 -4.43 16.32
C GLN A 66 12.62 -4.46 14.87
N VAL A 67 13.30 -3.83 13.90
CA VAL A 67 12.74 -3.56 12.56
C VAL A 67 13.73 -3.96 11.47
N TYR A 68 13.66 -5.24 11.12
CA TYR A 68 14.15 -5.94 9.93
C TYR A 68 15.66 -5.86 9.55
N PRO A 69 16.29 -7.01 9.22
CA PRO A 69 17.54 -7.00 8.47
C PRO A 69 17.32 -6.33 7.11
N ASN A 70 18.08 -5.27 6.84
CA ASN A 70 18.33 -4.60 5.57
C ASN A 70 17.50 -5.16 4.37
N ILE A 71 16.30 -4.62 4.16
CA ILE A 71 15.23 -5.17 3.28
C ILE A 71 15.51 -4.95 1.78
N GLY A 72 16.77 -4.96 1.39
CA GLY A 72 17.21 -4.52 0.09
C GLY A 72 17.71 -5.62 -0.85
N THR A 73 18.43 -6.60 -0.35
CA THR A 73 19.30 -7.39 -1.23
C THR A 73 18.70 -8.73 -1.61
N ILE A 74 17.90 -8.73 -2.68
CA ILE A 74 17.60 -9.96 -3.44
C ILE A 74 18.80 -10.37 -4.31
N TYR A 75 19.74 -9.44 -4.60
CA TYR A 75 20.85 -9.63 -5.56
C TYR A 75 22.22 -9.12 -5.08
N ASP A 76 22.45 -9.00 -3.76
CA ASP A 76 23.73 -8.50 -3.21
C ASP A 76 24.20 -7.12 -3.73
N LEU A 77 23.27 -6.31 -4.26
CA LEU A 77 23.55 -4.93 -4.67
C LEU A 77 23.59 -4.01 -3.44
N ALA A 78 24.79 -3.48 -3.14
CA ALA A 78 24.98 -2.48 -2.10
C ALA A 78 24.40 -1.11 -2.53
N TYR A 79 23.56 -0.52 -1.69
CA TYR A 79 22.98 0.82 -1.92
C TYR A 79 23.35 1.76 -0.77
N VAL A 80 23.84 2.95 -1.10
CA VAL A 80 24.41 3.91 -0.13
C VAL A 80 23.42 4.41 0.91
N GLU A 81 22.12 4.47 0.56
CA GLU A 81 21.06 4.94 1.45
C GLU A 81 20.49 3.82 2.34
N GLY A 82 20.74 2.54 2.02
CA GLY A 82 20.29 1.38 2.79
C GLY A 82 18.76 1.19 2.89
N SER A 83 17.95 2.01 2.22
CA SER A 83 16.48 2.05 2.41
C SER A 83 15.68 1.33 1.31
N ALA A 84 16.19 1.26 0.08
CA ALA A 84 15.50 0.65 -1.06
C ALA A 84 16.45 0.26 -2.20
N THR A 85 16.80 -1.02 -2.30
CA THR A 85 17.73 -1.49 -3.35
C THR A 85 17.07 -1.60 -4.72
N MET A 86 15.81 -2.05 -4.78
CA MET A 86 15.00 -2.10 -6.00
C MET A 86 13.53 -1.80 -5.68
N LYS A 87 12.90 -0.93 -6.47
CA LYS A 87 11.46 -0.63 -6.39
C LYS A 87 10.82 -0.78 -7.76
N MET A 88 9.60 -1.29 -7.78
CA MET A 88 8.78 -1.25 -9.00
C MET A 88 8.43 0.18 -9.37
N LYS A 89 8.46 0.51 -10.66
CA LYS A 89 7.96 1.81 -11.17
C LYS A 89 6.54 2.10 -10.66
N SER A 90 5.68 1.09 -10.59
CA SER A 90 4.32 1.23 -10.06
C SER A 90 4.27 1.60 -8.57
N SER A 91 5.22 1.13 -7.76
CA SER A 91 5.32 1.53 -6.33
C SER A 91 5.70 3.00 -6.20
N LEU A 92 6.66 3.45 -7.02
CA LEU A 92 7.02 4.87 -7.08
C LEU A 92 5.85 5.73 -7.55
N LEU A 93 5.14 5.30 -8.60
CA LEU A 93 4.00 6.03 -9.13
C LEU A 93 2.84 6.15 -8.12
N TRP A 94 2.58 5.09 -7.34
CA TRP A 94 1.60 5.17 -6.23
C TRP A 94 2.01 6.24 -5.22
N TYR A 95 3.28 6.25 -4.82
CA TYR A 95 3.82 7.20 -3.86
C TYR A 95 3.77 8.64 -4.38
N GLU A 96 4.14 8.88 -5.64
CA GLU A 96 4.07 10.19 -6.26
C GLU A 96 2.63 10.68 -6.41
N SER A 97 1.70 9.79 -6.80
CA SER A 97 0.26 10.09 -6.87
C SER A 97 -0.28 10.50 -5.50
N PHE A 98 0.14 9.79 -4.45
CA PHE A 98 -0.24 10.10 -3.08
C PHE A 98 0.33 11.45 -2.61
N LEU A 99 1.63 11.70 -2.79
CA LEU A 99 2.25 12.94 -2.33
C LEU A 99 1.72 14.19 -3.05
N SER A 100 1.44 14.09 -4.35
CA SER A 100 1.01 15.20 -5.20
C SER A 100 -0.48 15.55 -5.10
N SER A 101 -1.26 14.70 -4.42
CA SER A 101 -2.71 14.86 -4.22
C SER A 101 -3.03 15.79 -3.05
N ASP A 102 -4.24 16.35 -3.05
CA ASP A 102 -4.83 17.01 -1.88
C ASP A 102 -5.27 15.97 -0.83
N ILE A 103 -5.60 16.43 0.37
CA ILE A 103 -5.99 15.53 1.48
C ILE A 103 -7.19 14.63 1.11
N PRO A 104 -8.29 15.12 0.50
CA PRO A 104 -9.41 14.27 0.09
C PRO A 104 -8.99 13.14 -0.87
N LYS A 105 -8.18 13.43 -1.90
CA LYS A 105 -7.68 12.42 -2.83
C LYS A 105 -6.68 11.48 -2.15
N LYS A 106 -5.85 11.93 -1.21
CA LYS A 106 -4.99 11.05 -0.39
C LYS A 106 -5.81 10.03 0.41
N ILE A 107 -6.86 10.47 1.08
CA ILE A 107 -7.76 9.57 1.81
C ILE A 107 -8.38 8.54 0.86
N ARG A 108 -8.81 8.97 -0.34
CA ARG A 108 -9.34 8.07 -1.37
C ARG A 108 -8.30 7.05 -1.84
N ILE A 109 -7.05 7.47 -2.06
CA ILE A 109 -5.94 6.59 -2.40
C ILE A 109 -5.73 5.54 -1.31
N LEU A 110 -5.72 5.93 -0.04
CA LEU A 110 -5.59 4.98 1.09
C LEU A 110 -6.74 3.97 1.10
N LYS A 111 -7.99 4.45 1.03
CA LYS A 111 -9.19 3.58 1.00
C LYS A 111 -9.18 2.60 -0.17
N ARG A 112 -8.80 3.08 -1.36
CA ARG A 112 -8.69 2.27 -2.59
C ARG A 112 -7.45 1.37 -2.63
N SER A 113 -6.53 1.53 -1.68
CA SER A 113 -5.38 0.67 -1.39
C SER A 113 -5.61 -0.30 -0.23
N ASN A 114 -6.86 -0.52 0.20
CA ASN A 114 -7.19 -1.42 1.31
C ASN A 114 -6.60 -0.96 2.67
N VAL A 115 -6.29 0.34 2.84
CA VAL A 115 -5.82 0.88 4.11
C VAL A 115 -7.01 1.25 4.99
N LYS A 116 -7.17 0.57 6.13
CA LYS A 116 -8.22 0.87 7.11
C LYS A 116 -7.71 1.61 8.32
N TYR A 117 -6.49 1.29 8.77
CA TYR A 117 -5.92 1.90 9.95
C TYR A 117 -4.89 2.94 9.54
N TRP A 118 -5.06 4.16 10.05
CA TRP A 118 -4.13 5.26 9.82
C TRP A 118 -3.51 5.69 11.14
N VAL A 119 -2.23 5.39 11.31
CA VAL A 119 -1.40 5.82 12.42
C VAL A 119 -0.89 7.23 12.13
N THR A 120 -1.29 8.20 12.96
CA THR A 120 -0.84 9.59 12.84
C THR A 120 0.44 9.83 13.61
N GLU A 121 1.10 10.96 13.36
CA GLU A 121 2.21 11.41 14.21
C GLU A 121 1.73 11.98 15.56
N ASP A 122 0.41 12.19 15.72
CA ASP A 122 -0.19 12.56 17.00
C ASP A 122 -0.04 11.40 18.00
N TYR A 123 0.45 11.73 19.19
CA TYR A 123 0.59 10.79 20.29
C TYR A 123 -0.67 10.77 21.16
N GLU A 124 -1.16 9.56 21.42
CA GLU A 124 -2.09 9.30 22.52
C GLU A 124 -1.33 9.27 23.86
N GLN A 125 -0.11 8.74 23.85
CA GLN A 125 0.83 8.80 24.95
C GLN A 125 2.22 9.18 24.45
N LEU A 126 2.81 10.24 24.98
CA LEU A 126 4.17 10.65 24.61
C LEU A 126 5.22 9.60 25.02
N PRO A 127 6.38 9.56 24.35
CA PRO A 127 7.49 8.73 24.75
C PRO A 127 7.89 8.93 26.22
N SER A 128 8.08 7.82 26.94
CA SER A 128 8.49 7.77 28.35
C SER A 128 9.45 6.60 28.58
N ALA A 129 10.03 6.48 29.76
CA ALA A 129 10.92 5.36 30.09
C ALA A 129 10.22 3.98 29.93
N GLN A 130 8.93 3.89 30.26
CA GLN A 130 8.14 2.68 30.11
C GLN A 130 7.70 2.45 28.65
N ASN A 131 7.41 3.52 27.91
CA ASN A 131 7.01 3.48 26.51
C ASN A 131 7.96 4.34 25.67
N PRO A 132 9.17 3.87 25.34
CA PRO A 132 10.22 4.69 24.71
C PRO A 132 9.86 5.18 23.29
N ARG A 133 8.84 4.59 22.66
CA ARG A 133 8.31 5.03 21.37
C ARG A 133 7.00 5.81 21.46
N GLY A 134 6.46 6.01 22.67
CA GLY A 134 5.11 6.49 22.87
C GLY A 134 4.04 5.56 22.28
N ILE A 135 2.79 5.97 22.39
CA ILE A 135 1.64 5.34 21.75
C ILE A 135 1.06 6.37 20.79
N LYS A 136 1.07 6.04 19.50
CA LYS A 136 0.51 6.89 18.45
C LYS A 136 -0.99 6.64 18.31
N LYS A 137 -1.75 7.69 18.02
CA LYS A 137 -3.18 7.61 17.74
C LYS A 137 -3.41 6.83 16.44
N VAL A 138 -4.44 5.97 16.44
CA VAL A 138 -4.89 5.21 15.27
C VAL A 138 -6.30 5.66 14.87
N ASN A 139 -6.42 6.21 13.67
CA ASN A 139 -7.71 6.52 13.05
C ASN A 139 -8.20 5.34 12.22
N VAL A 140 -9.52 5.12 12.19
CA VAL A 140 -10.17 4.11 11.35
C VAL A 140 -10.83 4.81 10.16
N LEU A 141 -10.48 4.38 8.94
CA LEU A 141 -11.09 4.86 7.72
C LEU A 141 -12.32 4.02 7.39
N GLU A 142 -13.45 4.70 7.14
CA GLU A 142 -14.70 4.07 6.70
C GLU A 142 -14.80 3.97 5.17
N GLY A 143 -15.54 2.98 4.65
CA GLY A 143 -15.72 2.79 3.20
C GLY A 143 -14.42 2.41 2.47
N VAL A 144 -13.57 1.63 3.13
CA VAL A 144 -12.30 1.11 2.59
C VAL A 144 -12.61 -0.09 1.70
N LEU A 145 -11.93 -0.21 0.55
CA LEU A 145 -12.09 -1.38 -0.30
C LEU A 145 -11.59 -2.65 0.41
N PRO A 146 -12.33 -3.77 0.32
CA PRO A 146 -11.86 -5.04 0.86
C PRO A 146 -10.62 -5.53 0.09
N ARG A 147 -9.87 -6.46 0.68
CA ARG A 147 -8.61 -6.95 0.08
C ARG A 147 -8.82 -7.53 -1.33
N ALA A 148 -9.96 -8.18 -1.55
CA ALA A 148 -10.43 -8.56 -2.86
C ALA A 148 -11.93 -8.33 -2.97
N PHE A 149 -12.40 -8.06 -4.19
CA PHE A 149 -13.80 -7.90 -4.53
C PHE A 149 -14.06 -8.36 -5.96
N LEU A 150 -15.34 -8.52 -6.30
CA LEU A 150 -15.79 -8.95 -7.61
C LEU A 150 -16.58 -7.84 -8.28
N VAL A 151 -16.39 -7.66 -9.59
CA VAL A 151 -17.13 -6.70 -10.41
C VAL A 151 -17.62 -7.35 -11.69
N GLY A 152 -18.80 -6.97 -12.17
CA GLY A 152 -19.38 -7.53 -13.41
C GLY A 152 -18.91 -6.82 -14.67
N GLU A 153 -18.36 -5.62 -14.55
CA GLU A 153 -18.01 -4.79 -15.69
C GLU A 153 -16.52 -4.43 -15.73
N SER A 154 -16.00 -4.31 -16.95
CA SER A 154 -14.70 -3.70 -17.20
C SER A 154 -14.81 -2.53 -18.16
N ARG A 155 -13.89 -1.57 -18.00
CA ARG A 155 -13.72 -0.44 -18.91
C ARG A 155 -12.26 -0.36 -19.33
N VAL A 156 -12.05 -0.37 -20.64
CA VAL A 156 -10.73 -0.17 -21.22
C VAL A 156 -10.42 1.32 -21.22
N VAL A 157 -9.28 1.71 -20.65
CA VAL A 157 -8.82 3.09 -20.60
C VAL A 157 -7.33 3.16 -20.96
N PRO A 158 -6.87 4.26 -21.58
CA PRO A 158 -5.43 4.50 -21.77
C PRO A 158 -4.71 4.54 -20.42
N SER A 159 -3.52 3.94 -20.35
CA SER A 159 -2.72 3.89 -19.11
C SER A 159 -2.44 5.27 -18.50
N ALA A 160 -2.37 6.31 -19.35
CA ALA A 160 -2.12 7.69 -18.93
C ALA A 160 -3.30 8.32 -18.17
N GLU A 161 -4.54 7.92 -18.48
CA GLU A 161 -5.77 8.46 -17.86
C GLU A 161 -6.26 7.61 -16.69
N MET A 162 -5.74 6.38 -16.57
CA MET A 162 -6.24 5.37 -15.64
C MET A 162 -6.26 5.83 -14.18
N LEU A 163 -5.22 6.52 -13.70
CA LEU A 163 -5.16 6.97 -12.30
C LEU A 163 -6.09 8.16 -12.03
N ASP A 164 -6.31 9.01 -13.02
CA ASP A 164 -7.23 10.14 -12.87
C ASP A 164 -8.66 9.63 -12.78
N ILE A 165 -9.04 8.67 -13.64
CA ILE A 165 -10.36 8.01 -13.56
C ILE A 165 -10.46 7.18 -12.26
N TYR A 166 -9.46 6.34 -11.95
CA TYR A 166 -9.51 5.44 -10.79
C TYR A 166 -9.51 6.19 -9.45
N TYR A 167 -9.03 7.42 -9.38
CA TYR A 167 -9.11 8.25 -8.16
C TYR A 167 -10.10 9.40 -8.27
N ASP A 168 -10.89 9.46 -9.34
CA ASP A 168 -12.03 10.35 -9.43
C ASP A 168 -13.09 9.97 -8.38
N SER A 169 -13.78 10.98 -7.87
CA SER A 169 -14.83 10.79 -6.87
C SER A 169 -16.09 10.13 -7.39
N ALA A 170 -16.39 10.28 -8.68
CA ALA A 170 -17.56 9.73 -9.34
C ALA A 170 -17.37 8.29 -9.83
N PHE A 171 -16.12 7.80 -9.91
CA PHE A 171 -15.83 6.42 -10.26
C PHE A 171 -16.05 5.49 -9.07
N ASP A 172 -16.82 4.42 -9.23
CA ASP A 172 -16.99 3.37 -8.23
C ASP A 172 -16.20 2.09 -8.58
N PRO A 173 -15.12 1.78 -7.83
CA PRO A 173 -14.36 0.55 -8.04
C PRO A 173 -15.13 -0.74 -7.77
N LEU A 174 -16.25 -0.69 -7.03
CA LEU A 174 -17.05 -1.88 -6.71
C LEU A 174 -18.03 -2.26 -7.82
N GLU A 175 -18.21 -1.40 -8.82
CA GLU A 175 -19.09 -1.64 -9.96
C GLU A 175 -18.28 -2.02 -11.22
N GLN A 176 -17.12 -1.40 -11.41
CA GLN A 176 -16.33 -1.54 -12.64
C GLN A 176 -14.82 -1.60 -12.38
N VAL A 177 -14.11 -2.45 -13.13
CA VAL A 177 -12.64 -2.49 -13.16
C VAL A 177 -12.08 -1.76 -14.38
N LEU A 178 -11.03 -0.97 -14.19
CA LEU A 178 -10.30 -0.36 -15.30
C LEU A 178 -9.17 -1.28 -15.77
N LEU A 179 -9.10 -1.51 -17.08
CA LEU A 179 -8.09 -2.35 -17.74
C LEU A 179 -7.41 -1.56 -18.88
N THR A 180 -6.21 -1.98 -19.26
CA THR A 180 -5.47 -1.40 -20.40
C THR A 180 -5.74 -2.12 -21.72
N GLU A 181 -6.42 -3.27 -21.67
CA GLU A 181 -6.70 -4.13 -22.82
C GLU A 181 -8.15 -4.63 -22.76
N PRO A 182 -8.79 -4.86 -23.92
CA PRO A 182 -10.14 -5.40 -23.98
C PRO A 182 -10.18 -6.85 -23.49
N VAL A 183 -11.24 -7.19 -22.76
CA VAL A 183 -11.52 -8.55 -22.31
C VAL A 183 -12.99 -8.84 -22.60
N GLU A 184 -13.25 -9.93 -23.32
CA GLU A 184 -14.61 -10.37 -23.57
C GLU A 184 -15.22 -10.95 -22.30
N VAL A 185 -16.30 -10.35 -21.83
CA VAL A 185 -17.10 -10.84 -20.70
C VAL A 185 -18.56 -10.92 -21.15
N LYS A 186 -19.21 -12.05 -20.86
CA LYS A 186 -20.65 -12.15 -21.07
C LYS A 186 -21.34 -11.18 -20.14
N LYS A 187 -21.96 -10.14 -20.70
CA LYS A 187 -22.72 -9.17 -19.91
C LYS A 187 -23.96 -9.82 -19.30
N GLY A 188 -23.87 -10.15 -18.01
CA GLY A 188 -25.04 -10.43 -17.17
C GLY A 188 -25.74 -9.13 -16.81
N LYS A 189 -27.08 -9.08 -16.85
CA LYS A 189 -27.84 -7.86 -16.52
C LYS A 189 -27.78 -7.48 -15.04
N ASN A 190 -27.53 -8.45 -14.16
CA ASN A 190 -27.54 -8.30 -12.70
C ASN A 190 -26.39 -9.09 -12.08
N PHE A 191 -25.14 -8.64 -12.27
CA PHE A 191 -23.99 -9.30 -11.65
C PHE A 191 -24.08 -9.22 -10.12
N SER A 192 -23.81 -10.34 -9.45
CA SER A 192 -23.69 -10.44 -8.01
C SER A 192 -22.62 -11.46 -7.68
N GLY A 193 -21.58 -11.01 -6.99
CA GLY A 193 -20.49 -11.85 -6.54
C GLY A 193 -20.00 -11.46 -5.16
N ARG A 194 -19.48 -12.43 -4.41
CA ARG A 194 -18.76 -12.20 -3.16
C ARG A 194 -17.48 -13.02 -3.08
N VAL A 195 -16.51 -12.48 -2.36
CA VAL A 195 -15.32 -13.21 -1.92
C VAL A 195 -15.68 -13.93 -0.61
N GLU A 196 -15.62 -15.25 -0.60
CA GLU A 196 -15.92 -16.05 0.59
C GLU A 196 -14.70 -16.19 1.51
N ARG A 197 -13.51 -16.32 0.91
CA ARG A 197 -12.26 -16.51 1.66
C ARG A 197 -11.04 -16.09 0.86
N ILE A 198 -10.03 -15.58 1.55
CA ILE A 198 -8.69 -15.35 1.02
C ILE A 198 -7.68 -16.04 1.94
N GLU A 199 -6.82 -16.87 1.38
CA GLU A 199 -5.77 -17.59 2.10
C GLU A 199 -4.41 -17.25 1.48
N TYR A 200 -3.57 -16.57 2.26
CA TYR A 200 -2.20 -16.28 1.88
C TYR A 200 -1.27 -17.39 2.32
N GLY A 201 -0.30 -17.72 1.47
CA GLY A 201 0.85 -18.54 1.84
C GLY A 201 2.13 -18.04 1.17
N PRO A 202 3.28 -18.65 1.48
CA PRO A 202 4.52 -18.33 0.78
C PRO A 202 4.33 -18.52 -0.73
N ASN A 203 4.55 -17.44 -1.49
CA ASN A 203 4.43 -17.40 -2.95
C ASN A 203 3.09 -17.88 -3.54
N ARG A 204 2.00 -17.87 -2.75
CA ARG A 204 0.66 -18.27 -3.21
C ARG A 204 -0.44 -17.45 -2.55
N VAL A 205 -1.54 -17.26 -3.28
CA VAL A 205 -2.78 -16.71 -2.76
C VAL A 205 -3.91 -17.57 -3.32
N ALA A 206 -4.75 -18.11 -2.45
CA ALA A 206 -5.98 -18.78 -2.84
C ALA A 206 -7.18 -17.89 -2.50
N VAL A 207 -8.06 -17.68 -3.47
CA VAL A 207 -9.26 -16.88 -3.28
C VAL A 207 -10.47 -17.73 -3.65
N LYS A 208 -11.38 -17.90 -2.69
CA LYS A 208 -12.67 -18.56 -2.93
C LYS A 208 -13.72 -17.50 -3.17
N THR A 209 -14.42 -17.61 -4.28
CA THR A 209 -15.48 -16.69 -4.70
C THR A 209 -16.80 -17.44 -4.88
N ASN A 210 -17.90 -16.69 -4.90
CA ASN A 210 -19.21 -17.17 -5.30
C ASN A 210 -19.90 -16.05 -6.08
N GLN A 211 -20.31 -16.33 -7.31
CA GLN A 211 -20.89 -15.35 -8.23
C GLN A 211 -21.92 -16.00 -9.14
N ASN A 212 -22.90 -15.23 -9.60
CA ASN A 212 -23.98 -15.72 -10.47
C ASN A 212 -23.65 -15.69 -11.97
N GLU A 213 -22.64 -14.90 -12.38
CA GLU A 213 -22.28 -14.66 -13.78
C GLU A 213 -20.75 -14.49 -13.92
N GLU A 214 -20.25 -14.41 -15.16
CA GLU A 214 -18.86 -14.02 -15.43
C GLU A 214 -18.58 -12.61 -14.89
N GLY A 215 -17.40 -12.40 -14.32
CA GLY A 215 -16.99 -11.13 -13.74
C GLY A 215 -15.47 -11.01 -13.65
N PHE A 216 -14.99 -10.10 -12.81
CA PHE A 216 -13.58 -9.96 -12.50
C PHE A 216 -13.36 -9.98 -10.99
N LEU A 217 -12.44 -10.83 -10.55
CA LEU A 217 -11.78 -10.70 -9.26
C LEU A 217 -10.72 -9.61 -9.34
N VAL A 218 -10.86 -8.58 -8.50
CA VAL A 218 -9.82 -7.59 -8.26
C VAL A 218 -9.19 -7.89 -6.90
N LEU A 219 -7.93 -8.31 -6.90
CA LEU A 219 -7.12 -8.50 -5.70
C LEU A 219 -6.20 -7.31 -5.54
N LEU A 220 -6.33 -6.56 -4.43
CA LEU A 220 -5.56 -5.34 -4.16
C LEU A 220 -4.08 -5.59 -3.79
N ASP A 221 -3.50 -6.64 -4.35
CA ASP A 221 -2.07 -6.93 -4.37
C ASP A 221 -1.41 -6.28 -5.58
N THR A 222 -0.17 -5.84 -5.41
CA THR A 222 0.58 -5.24 -6.51
C THR A 222 0.72 -6.24 -7.67
N TRP A 223 0.35 -5.80 -8.86
CA TRP A 223 0.59 -6.52 -10.10
C TRP A 223 2.09 -6.55 -10.39
N PHE A 224 2.61 -7.74 -10.71
CA PHE A 224 4.00 -7.97 -11.07
C PHE A 224 4.07 -9.12 -12.08
N PRO A 225 4.85 -9.01 -13.17
CA PRO A 225 5.02 -10.10 -14.11
C PRO A 225 5.68 -11.31 -13.43
N GLY A 226 5.12 -12.51 -13.60
CA GLY A 226 5.68 -13.75 -13.05
C GLY A 226 4.75 -14.51 -12.12
N TRP A 227 3.64 -13.90 -11.69
CA TRP A 227 2.54 -14.66 -11.11
C TRP A 227 1.81 -15.46 -12.19
N LYS A 228 1.43 -16.69 -11.84
CA LYS A 228 0.52 -17.53 -12.61
C LYS A 228 -0.78 -17.67 -11.84
N VAL A 229 -1.88 -17.87 -12.55
CA VAL A 229 -3.19 -18.08 -11.94
C VAL A 229 -3.88 -19.25 -12.62
N GLU A 230 -4.65 -19.98 -11.82
CA GLU A 230 -5.62 -20.95 -12.27
C GLU A 230 -6.98 -20.59 -11.69
N VAL A 231 -8.03 -20.65 -12.51
CA VAL A 231 -9.43 -20.49 -12.10
C VAL A 231 -10.09 -21.85 -12.28
N ASP A 232 -10.59 -22.43 -11.19
CA ASP A 232 -11.19 -23.78 -11.17
C ASP A 232 -10.34 -24.84 -11.88
N GLY A 233 -9.01 -24.78 -11.66
CA GLY A 233 -8.01 -25.70 -12.22
C GLY A 233 -7.61 -25.41 -13.68
N LYS A 234 -8.11 -24.34 -14.29
CA LYS A 234 -7.75 -23.94 -15.65
C LYS A 234 -6.81 -22.74 -15.63
N PRO A 235 -5.68 -22.76 -16.37
CA PRO A 235 -4.80 -21.61 -16.47
C PRO A 235 -5.54 -20.39 -17.02
N GLU A 236 -5.35 -19.25 -16.38
CA GLU A 236 -5.98 -17.98 -16.76
C GLU A 236 -4.97 -16.83 -16.82
N LYS A 237 -5.40 -15.69 -17.36
CA LYS A 237 -4.58 -14.48 -17.45
C LYS A 237 -4.74 -13.59 -16.21
N ILE A 238 -3.62 -13.06 -15.71
CA ILE A 238 -3.61 -11.99 -14.71
C ILE A 238 -3.49 -10.64 -15.42
N TYR A 239 -4.52 -9.82 -15.27
CA TYR A 239 -4.60 -8.46 -15.81
C TYR A 239 -4.05 -7.43 -14.82
N GLN A 240 -3.54 -6.33 -15.36
CA GLN A 240 -3.21 -5.14 -14.56
C GLN A 240 -4.50 -4.32 -14.34
N ALA A 241 -5.20 -4.60 -13.24
CA ALA A 241 -6.44 -3.95 -12.87
C ALA A 241 -6.18 -2.64 -12.13
N ASN A 242 -6.92 -1.58 -12.47
CA ASN A 242 -6.88 -0.29 -11.77
C ASN A 242 -5.44 0.22 -11.57
N HIS A 243 -4.59 -0.02 -12.57
CA HIS A 243 -3.16 0.28 -12.64
C HIS A 243 -2.25 -0.52 -11.70
N PHE A 244 -2.62 -0.68 -10.43
CA PHE A 244 -1.72 -1.27 -9.43
C PHE A 244 -2.01 -2.72 -9.11
N TYR A 245 -3.23 -3.19 -9.37
CA TYR A 245 -3.76 -4.40 -8.75
C TYR A 245 -3.88 -5.55 -9.74
N ARG A 246 -4.06 -6.75 -9.20
CA ARG A 246 -4.25 -7.96 -10.01
C ARG A 246 -5.73 -8.12 -10.32
N GLY A 247 -6.04 -8.26 -11.61
CA GLY A 247 -7.35 -8.66 -12.10
C GLY A 247 -7.30 -10.09 -12.62
N VAL A 248 -8.33 -10.88 -12.35
CA VAL A 248 -8.55 -12.20 -12.95
C VAL A 248 -10.00 -12.27 -13.37
N LYS A 249 -10.28 -12.77 -14.57
CA LYS A 249 -11.64 -12.98 -15.05
C LYS A 249 -12.18 -14.29 -14.46
#